data_AF-A0A936AWW4-F1
#
_entry.id   AF-A0A936AWW4-F1
#
_cell.length_a   1.000
_cell.length_b   1.000
_cell.length_c   1.000
_cell.angle_alpha   90.00
_cell.angle_beta   90.00
_cell.angle_gamma   90.00
#
_symmetry.space_group_name_H-M   'P 1'
#
loop_
_entity.id
_entity.type
_entity.pdbx_description
1 polymer ?
#
loop_
_entity_poly.entity_id
_entity_poly.type
_entity_poly.pdbx_seq_one_letter_code
_entity_poly.pdbx_strand_id
1 'polypeptide(L)'
;MPTDERADYLLQEKVTYAPVIKTTEGYSKVEVRVMYVWPQSDPAPTPVTTLTRLSKGEMMGVDFNKNMTWVGSSCGFFRKFEL
;
A
#
# COMPACT_ATOMS: atom_id res chain seq x y z
N MET A 1 4.41 9.31 23.13
CA MET A 1 4.31 10.72 22.71
C MET A 1 4.18 11.58 23.96
N PRO A 2 4.90 12.71 24.04
CA PRO A 2 4.62 13.76 25.02
C PRO A 2 3.12 14.11 25.04
N THR A 3 2.57 14.47 26.19
CA THR A 3 1.11 14.63 26.37
C THR A 3 0.54 15.79 25.55
N ASP A 4 1.33 16.85 25.43
CA ASP A 4 1.08 18.09 24.68
C ASP A 4 1.03 17.91 23.16
N GLU A 5 1.70 16.89 22.62
CA GLU A 5 1.73 16.62 21.17
C GLU A 5 0.68 15.58 20.72
N ARG A 6 -0.08 14.97 21.65
CA ARG A 6 -0.96 13.83 21.31
C ARG A 6 -2.02 14.16 20.26
N ALA A 7 -2.42 15.42 20.14
CA ALA A 7 -3.39 15.86 19.15
C ALA A 7 -2.88 15.71 17.69
N ASP A 8 -1.57 15.65 17.49
CA ASP A 8 -0.93 15.57 16.17
C ASP A 8 -0.70 14.13 15.70
N TYR A 9 -1.04 13.13 16.53
CA TYR A 9 -0.76 11.73 16.23
C TYR A 9 -2.02 10.87 16.32
N LEU A 10 -2.11 9.92 15.39
CA LEU A 10 -3.10 8.86 15.42
C LEU A 10 -2.44 7.55 15.82
N LEU A 11 -2.96 6.89 16.87
CA LEU A 11 -2.56 5.54 17.20
C LEU A 11 -3.14 4.57 16.16
N GLN A 12 -2.26 3.77 15.55
CA GLN A 12 -2.66 2.73 14.61
C GLN A 12 -2.28 1.36 15.17
N GLU A 13 -3.19 0.40 15.05
CA GLU A 13 -2.88 -1.00 15.31
C GLU A 13 -1.91 -1.53 14.25
N LYS A 14 -0.89 -2.28 14.69
CA LYS A 14 0.07 -2.87 13.76
C LYS A 14 -0.56 -4.07 13.06
N VAL A 15 -0.66 -4.01 11.73
CA VAL A 15 -1.19 -5.09 10.90
C VAL A 15 -0.06 -5.97 10.37
N THR A 16 -0.27 -7.29 10.36
CA THR A 16 0.61 -8.25 9.69
C THR A 16 0.20 -8.39 8.22
N TYR A 17 1.08 -7.97 7.31
CA TYR A 17 0.87 -8.13 5.88
C TYR A 17 1.02 -9.60 5.46
N ALA A 18 0.05 -10.12 4.71
CA ALA A 18 0.10 -11.47 4.18
C ALA A 18 1.17 -11.61 3.06
N PRO A 19 2.05 -12.61 3.11
CA PRO A 19 3.10 -12.82 2.11
C PRO A 19 2.54 -13.58 0.89
N VAL A 20 1.71 -12.92 0.08
CA VAL A 20 0.90 -13.57 -0.97
C VAL A 20 1.56 -13.56 -2.36
N ILE A 21 2.57 -12.71 -2.59
CA ILE A 21 3.20 -12.61 -3.91
C ILE A 21 4.35 -13.59 -4.00
N LYS A 22 4.16 -14.70 -4.73
CA LYS A 22 5.23 -15.68 -4.97
C LYS A 22 6.29 -15.09 -5.92
N THR A 23 7.55 -15.20 -5.54
CA THR A 23 8.70 -14.74 -6.33
C THR A 23 9.73 -15.86 -6.49
N THR A 24 10.81 -15.61 -7.24
CA THR A 24 11.94 -16.54 -7.38
C THR A 24 12.75 -16.73 -6.09
N GLU A 25 12.60 -15.82 -5.12
CA GLU A 25 13.40 -15.76 -3.89
C GLU A 25 12.50 -15.75 -2.64
N GLY A 26 11.40 -16.50 -2.67
CA GLY A 26 10.41 -16.54 -1.60
C GLY A 26 9.20 -15.63 -1.85
N TYR A 27 8.46 -15.29 -0.81
CA TYR A 27 7.25 -14.48 -0.93
C TYR A 27 7.53 -13.00 -0.64
N SER A 28 6.90 -12.12 -1.40
CA SER A 28 6.83 -10.69 -1.14
C SER A 28 5.44 -10.33 -0.58
N LYS A 29 5.39 -9.31 0.26
CA LYS A 29 4.16 -8.71 0.79
C LYS A 29 3.72 -7.60 -0.17
N VAL A 30 2.43 -7.33 -0.25
CA VAL A 30 1.88 -6.26 -1.08
C VAL A 30 0.95 -5.34 -0.28
N GLU A 31 1.12 -4.04 -0.47
CA GLU A 31 0.15 -3.01 -0.11
C GLU A 31 -0.47 -2.46 -1.40
N VAL A 32 -1.80 -2.40 -1.48
CA VAL A 32 -2.53 -1.84 -2.62
C VAL A 32 -3.12 -0.50 -2.21
N ARG A 33 -2.69 0.58 -2.84
CA ARG A 33 -3.29 1.91 -2.70
C ARG A 33 -4.17 2.20 -3.91
N VAL A 34 -5.32 2.82 -3.68
CA VAL A 34 -6.20 3.28 -4.74
C VAL A 34 -6.24 4.79 -4.68
N MET A 35 -5.90 5.44 -5.78
CA MET A 35 -6.06 6.88 -5.92
C MET A 35 -7.47 7.17 -6.41
N TYR A 36 -8.13 8.11 -5.74
CA TYR A 36 -9.42 8.63 -6.13
C TYR A 36 -9.30 10.11 -6.51
N VAL A 37 -10.07 10.54 -7.50
CA VAL A 37 -10.31 11.95 -7.80
C VAL A 37 -11.75 12.28 -7.44
N TRP A 38 -11.97 13.45 -6.82
CA TRP A 38 -13.31 13.88 -6.43
C TRP A 38 -13.54 15.34 -6.80
N PRO A 39 -13.94 15.61 -8.05
CA PRO A 39 -14.43 16.92 -8.45
C PRO A 39 -15.66 17.30 -7.62
N GLN A 40 -15.82 18.59 -7.29
CA GLN A 40 -16.93 19.08 -6.47
C GLN A 40 -18.31 18.87 -7.12
N SER A 41 -18.36 18.78 -8.46
CA SER A 41 -19.58 18.47 -9.22
C SER A 41 -20.05 17.03 -9.06
N ASP A 42 -19.16 16.13 -8.61
CA ASP A 42 -19.40 14.70 -8.69
C ASP A 42 -19.98 14.20 -7.36
N PRO A 43 -21.03 13.36 -7.39
CA PRO A 43 -21.68 12.88 -6.18
C PRO A 43 -20.79 11.93 -5.34
N ALA A 44 -19.71 11.40 -5.93
CA ALA A 44 -18.79 10.49 -5.28
C ALA A 44 -17.39 10.53 -5.93
N PRO A 45 -16.33 10.15 -5.18
CA PRO A 45 -14.98 10.01 -5.74
C PRO A 45 -14.89 8.89 -6.77
N THR A 46 -14.13 9.11 -7.85
CA THR A 46 -13.85 8.13 -8.90
C THR A 46 -12.45 7.53 -8.73
N PRO A 47 -12.29 6.19 -8.67
CA PRO A 47 -10.97 5.57 -8.64
C PRO A 47 -10.28 5.73 -10.00
N VAL A 48 -9.03 6.19 -10.00
CA VAL A 48 -8.29 6.49 -11.25
C VAL A 48 -7.11 5.57 -11.50
N THR A 49 -6.47 5.06 -10.44
CA THR A 49 -5.36 4.11 -10.58
C THR A 49 -5.13 3.35 -9.28
N THR A 50 -4.45 2.21 -9.39
CA THR A 50 -3.93 1.49 -8.23
C THR A 50 -2.40 1.52 -8.23
N LEU A 51 -1.83 1.74 -7.06
CA LEU A 51 -0.41 1.66 -6.80
C LEU A 51 -0.16 0.45 -5.90
N THR A 52 0.51 -0.54 -6.46
CA THR A 52 0.99 -1.71 -5.72
C THR A 52 2.37 -1.41 -5.18
N ARG A 53 2.60 -1.70 -3.90
CA ARG A 53 3.90 -1.54 -3.24
C ARG A 53 4.32 -2.88 -2.68
N LEU A 54 5.47 -3.37 -3.13
CA LEU A 54 6.05 -4.64 -2.73
C LEU A 54 7.15 -4.44 -1.70
N SER A 55 7.20 -5.32 -0.71
CA SER A 55 8.22 -5.32 0.34
C SER A 55 8.47 -6.74 0.83
N LYS A 56 9.73 -7.03 1.15
CA LYS A 56 10.10 -8.25 1.90
C LYS A 56 10.29 -7.97 3.40
N GLY A 57 10.38 -6.70 3.79
CA GLY A 57 10.58 -6.29 5.17
C GLY A 57 9.34 -6.43 6.06
N GLU A 58 9.54 -6.21 7.36
CA GLU A 58 8.45 -6.10 8.35
C GLU A 58 7.64 -4.81 8.20
N MET A 59 8.24 -3.78 7.61
CA MET A 59 7.60 -2.49 7.36
C MET A 59 7.68 -2.10 5.88
N MET A 60 6.66 -1.37 5.41
CA MET A 60 6.58 -0.83 4.04
C MET A 60 7.42 0.45 3.90
N GLY A 61 8.74 0.33 3.92
CA GLY A 61 9.67 1.47 3.83
C GLY A 61 10.89 1.18 2.92
N VAL A 62 11.41 2.23 2.28
CA VAL A 62 12.50 2.10 1.29
C VAL A 62 13.80 1.61 1.95
N ASP A 63 14.08 2.07 3.17
CA ASP A 63 15.29 1.65 3.90
C ASP A 63 15.32 0.16 4.25
N PHE A 64 14.16 -0.46 4.47
CA PHE A 64 14.05 -1.89 4.78
C PHE A 64 14.19 -2.80 3.56
N ASN A 65 14.22 -2.23 2.35
CA ASN A 65 14.22 -2.96 1.08
C ASN A 65 15.56 -2.89 0.34
N LYS A 66 16.60 -2.30 0.96
CA LYS A 66 17.94 -2.19 0.35
C LYS A 66 18.49 -3.58 0.03
N ASN A 67 19.04 -3.73 -1.19
CA ASN A 67 19.63 -4.96 -1.72
C ASN A 67 18.67 -6.17 -1.80
N MET A 68 17.35 -5.94 -1.77
CA MET A 68 16.34 -6.98 -1.98
C MET A 68 15.77 -6.89 -3.40
N THR A 69 15.41 -8.03 -3.98
CA THR A 69 14.66 -8.11 -5.25
C THR A 69 13.17 -8.29 -4.97
N TRP A 70 12.32 -8.02 -5.97
CA TRP A 70 10.85 -8.10 -5.84
C TRP A 70 10.27 -7.17 -4.75
N VAL A 71 10.87 -5.99 -4.65
CA VAL A 71 10.47 -4.85 -3.81
C VAL A 71 10.29 -3.62 -4.70
N GLY A 72 9.58 -2.61 -4.23
CA GLY A 72 9.37 -1.37 -4.99
C GLY A 72 7.89 -1.08 -5.23
N SER A 73 7.56 -0.32 -6.28
CA SER A 73 6.19 0.08 -6.58
C SER A 73 5.87 -0.03 -8.07
N SER A 74 4.62 -0.37 -8.40
CA SER A 74 4.14 -0.49 -9.78
C SER A 74 2.63 -0.20 -9.87
N CYS A 75 2.11 -0.01 -11.08
CA CYS A 75 0.67 0.01 -11.33
C CYS A 75 0.08 -1.39 -11.12
N GLY A 76 -1.03 -1.47 -10.40
CA GLY A 76 -1.81 -2.71 -10.29
C GLY A 76 -2.91 -2.77 -11.35
N PHE A 77 -2.97 -3.89 -12.06
CA PHE A 77 -4.04 -4.17 -13.00
C PHE A 77 -4.95 -5.24 -12.43
N PHE A 78 -6.26 -5.03 -12.55
CA PHE A 78 -7.27 -6.00 -12.18
C PHE A 78 -8.27 -6.15 -13.33
N ARG A 79 -8.88 -7.33 -13.43
CA ARG A 79 -9.88 -7.58 -14.45
C ARG A 79 -11.11 -6.71 -14.15
N LYS A 80 -11.64 -6.06 -15.19
CA LYS A 80 -12.98 -5.47 -15.10
C LYS A 80 -13.98 -6.63 -14.96
N PHE A 81 -14.64 -6.73 -13.81
CA PHE A 81 -15.69 -7.72 -13.61
C PHE A 81 -16.87 -7.33 -14.50
N GLU A 82 -17.22 -8.20 -15.44
CA GLU A 82 -18.51 -8.13 -16.14
C GLU A 82 -19.49 -8.93 -15.28
N LEU A 83 -20.61 -8.29 -14.92
CA LEU A 83 -21.75 -8.90 -14.24
C LEU A 83 -22.64 -9.59 -15.26
#